data_AF-A0A3C0L782-F1
#
_entry.id   AF-A0A3C0L782-F1
#
_cell.length_a   1.000
_cell.length_b   1.000
_cell.length_c   1.000
_cell.angle_alpha   90.00
_cell.angle_beta   90.00
_cell.angle_gamma   90.00
#
_symmetry.space_group_name_H-M   'P 1'
#
loop_
_entity.id
_entity.type
_entity.pdbx_description
1 polymer ?
#
loop_
_entity_poly.entity_id
_entity_poly.type
_entity_poly.pdbx_seq_one_letter_code
_entity_poly.pdbx_strand_id
1 'polypeptide(L)'
;MTIIFNNVILGIFLALFAGAIIGLFNVLLIGGMGLSPFVVTLGTTFVAGRLQYIVSSRVDIEGMGGTYLILPGSMEFLSSDLSIFLIFIGSCGLIFFLFEKLTYGRQVKSVGENPIASWLSGVKTRYIAGSTYIISEVLAAIVGLLLASL
;
A
#
# COMPACT_ATOMS: atom_id res chain seq x y z
N MET A 1 20.02 -18.86 12.40
CA MET A 1 19.01 -17.84 12.78
C MET A 1 19.31 -16.48 12.16
N THR A 2 20.54 -15.95 12.25
CA THR A 2 20.96 -14.64 11.69
C THR A 2 20.85 -14.50 10.16
N ILE A 3 21.12 -15.56 9.40
CA ILE A 3 21.05 -15.54 7.93
C ILE A 3 19.60 -15.39 7.42
N ILE A 4 18.63 -15.99 8.14
CA ILE A 4 17.20 -15.93 7.79
C ILE A 4 16.64 -14.52 8.04
N PHE A 5 17.00 -13.90 9.17
CA PHE A 5 16.59 -12.53 9.49
C PHE A 5 17.08 -11.50 8.46
N ASN A 6 18.31 -11.65 7.95
CA ASN A 6 18.86 -10.74 6.93
C ASN A 6 18.05 -10.81 5.62
N ASN A 7 17.60 -12.01 5.23
CA ASN A 7 16.81 -12.21 4.01
C ASN A 7 15.38 -11.69 4.15
N VAL A 8 14.78 -11.76 5.34
CA VAL A 8 13.43 -11.23 5.60
C VAL A 8 13.42 -9.71 5.52
N ILE A 9 14.39 -9.04 6.16
CA ILE A 9 14.51 -7.57 6.10
C ILE A 9 14.70 -7.12 4.65
N LEU A 10 15.57 -7.80 3.91
CA LEU A 10 15.77 -7.55 2.48
C LEU A 10 14.47 -7.75 1.68
N GLY A 11 13.70 -8.80 1.97
CA GLY A 11 12.40 -9.06 1.33
C GLY A 11 11.37 -7.96 1.58
N ILE A 12 11.29 -7.44 2.81
CA ILE A 12 10.40 -6.31 3.16
C ILE A 12 10.79 -5.07 2.34
N PHE A 13 12.08 -4.73 2.31
CA PHE A 13 12.56 -3.59 1.52
C PHE A 13 12.27 -3.76 0.03
N LEU A 14 12.49 -4.95 -0.54
CA LEU A 14 12.20 -5.24 -1.94
C LEU A 14 10.70 -5.13 -2.25
N ALA A 15 9.82 -5.62 -1.36
CA ALA A 15 8.38 -5.51 -1.53
C ALA A 15 7.89 -4.06 -1.47
N LEU A 16 8.36 -3.28 -0.49
CA LEU A 16 8.05 -1.85 -0.39
C LEU A 16 8.58 -1.07 -1.60
N PHE A 17 9.78 -1.41 -2.07
CA PHE A 17 10.39 -0.79 -3.24
C PHE A 17 9.61 -1.13 -4.52
N ALA A 18 9.16 -2.37 -4.67
CA ALA A 18 8.29 -2.77 -5.78
C ALA A 18 6.95 -2.00 -5.75
N GLY A 19 6.31 -1.87 -4.59
CA GLY A 19 5.11 -1.05 -4.42
C GLY A 19 5.34 0.42 -4.78
N ALA A 20 6.48 1.00 -4.35
CA ALA A 20 6.84 2.37 -4.71
C ALA A 20 7.08 2.56 -6.22
N ILE A 21 7.69 1.58 -6.90
CA ILE A 21 7.88 1.60 -8.37
C ILE A 21 6.52 1.57 -9.07
N ILE A 22 5.61 0.68 -8.65
CA ILE A 22 4.27 0.57 -9.23
C ILE A 22 3.50 1.88 -9.02
N GLY A 23 3.60 2.48 -7.82
CA GLY A 23 3.01 3.78 -7.55
C GLY A 23 3.60 4.90 -8.39
N LEU A 24 4.93 4.93 -8.58
CA LEU A 24 5.56 5.91 -9.46
C LEU A 24 5.09 5.75 -10.91
N PHE A 25 4.97 4.51 -11.39
CA PHE A 25 4.46 4.21 -12.72
C PHE A 25 3.02 4.73 -12.89
N ASN A 26 2.14 4.48 -11.91
CA ASN A 26 0.77 5.00 -11.92
C ASN A 26 0.73 6.53 -11.93
N VAL A 27 1.55 7.19 -11.11
CA VAL A 27 1.63 8.65 -11.07
C VAL A 27 2.14 9.25 -12.38
N LEU A 28 3.14 8.63 -13.02
CA LEU A 28 3.67 9.10 -14.30
C LEU A 28 2.63 9.03 -15.42
N LEU A 29 1.87 7.93 -15.48
CA LEU A 29 0.81 7.75 -16.47
C LEU A 29 -0.36 8.73 -16.25
N ILE A 30 -0.80 8.88 -15.01
CA ILE A 30 -1.93 9.76 -14.67
C ILE A 30 -1.52 11.23 -14.80
N GLY A 31 -0.43 11.63 -14.15
CA GLY A 31 0.00 13.02 -14.07
C GLY A 31 0.72 13.54 -15.31
N GLY A 32 1.45 12.67 -16.02
CA GLY A 32 2.23 13.00 -17.20
C GLY A 32 1.45 12.83 -18.51
N MET A 33 0.78 11.69 -18.72
CA MET A 33 0.06 11.39 -19.96
C MET A 33 -1.42 11.80 -19.93
N GLY A 34 -1.94 12.23 -18.78
CA GLY A 34 -3.34 12.65 -18.65
C GLY A 34 -4.33 11.48 -18.76
N LEU A 35 -3.87 10.25 -18.54
CA LEU A 35 -4.72 9.06 -18.58
C LEU A 35 -5.66 9.05 -17.37
N SER A 36 -6.87 8.53 -17.56
CA SER A 36 -7.83 8.37 -16.48
C SER A 36 -7.28 7.44 -15.40
N PRO A 37 -7.30 7.83 -14.11
CA PRO A 37 -6.76 7.02 -13.03
C PRO A 37 -7.33 5.61 -12.96
N PHE A 38 -8.63 5.46 -13.22
CA PHE A 38 -9.31 4.18 -13.19
C PHE A 38 -8.71 3.20 -14.20
N VAL A 39 -8.44 3.65 -15.43
CA VAL A 39 -7.90 2.79 -16.49
C VAL A 39 -6.47 2.36 -16.16
N VAL A 40 -5.67 3.29 -15.64
CA VAL A 40 -4.27 3.05 -15.28
C VAL A 40 -4.17 2.02 -14.14
N THR A 41 -4.89 2.24 -13.04
CA THR A 41 -4.77 1.36 -11.85
C THR A 41 -5.37 -0.03 -12.08
N LEU A 42 -6.47 -0.11 -12.84
CA LEU A 42 -7.06 -1.40 -13.23
C LEU A 42 -6.08 -2.16 -14.14
N GLY A 43 -5.47 -1.47 -15.10
CA GLY A 43 -4.44 -2.02 -15.98
C GLY A 43 -3.24 -2.55 -15.22
N THR A 44 -2.70 -1.78 -14.26
CA THR A 44 -1.57 -2.24 -13.44
C THR A 44 -1.91 -3.42 -12.58
N THR A 45 -3.13 -3.49 -12.04
CA THR A 45 -3.58 -4.65 -11.27
C THR A 45 -3.56 -5.92 -12.11
N PHE A 46 -4.02 -5.86 -13.38
CA PHE A 46 -3.96 -7.01 -14.28
C PHE A 46 -2.52 -7.41 -14.61
N VAL A 47 -1.67 -6.44 -14.97
CA VAL A 47 -0.26 -6.72 -15.31
C VAL A 47 0.48 -7.30 -14.11
N ALA A 48 0.36 -6.68 -12.94
CA ALA A 48 0.99 -7.14 -11.71
C ALA A 48 0.49 -8.53 -11.31
N GLY A 49 -0.83 -8.78 -11.38
CA GLY A 49 -1.40 -10.10 -11.07
C GLY A 49 -0.95 -11.20 -12.05
N ARG A 50 -0.77 -10.88 -13.33
CA ARG A 50 -0.19 -11.83 -14.31
C ARG A 50 1.29 -12.10 -14.02
N LEU A 51 2.07 -11.06 -13.71
CA LEU A 51 3.48 -11.21 -13.34
C LEU A 51 3.63 -12.08 -12.09
N GLN A 52 2.81 -11.82 -11.05
CA GLN A 52 2.75 -12.65 -9.86
C GLN A 52 2.49 -14.12 -10.20
N TYR A 53 1.48 -14.40 -11.03
CA TYR A 53 1.14 -15.76 -11.43
C TYR A 53 2.29 -16.49 -12.15
N ILE A 54 3.00 -15.80 -13.07
CA ILE A 54 4.13 -16.37 -13.81
C ILE A 54 5.31 -16.66 -12.86
N VAL A 55 5.55 -15.79 -11.88
CA VAL A 55 6.64 -15.98 -10.90
C VAL A 55 6.28 -17.10 -9.93
N SER A 56 5.08 -17.10 -9.37
CA SER A 56 4.63 -18.12 -8.41
C SER A 56 4.49 -19.51 -9.03
N SER A 57 4.16 -19.63 -10.31
CA SER A 57 4.07 -20.95 -10.99
C SER A 57 5.42 -21.60 -11.29
N ARG A 58 6.54 -20.89 -11.11
CA ARG A 58 7.90 -21.40 -11.37
C ARG A 58 8.71 -21.65 -10.12
N VAL A 59 8.21 -21.21 -8.96
CA VAL A 59 8.89 -21.34 -7.67
C VAL A 59 7.99 -22.17 -6.78
N ASP A 60 8.31 -23.45 -6.60
CA ASP A 60 7.73 -24.25 -5.53
C ASP A 60 8.22 -23.64 -4.22
N ILE A 61 7.35 -22.87 -3.55
CA ILE A 61 7.66 -22.26 -2.27
C ILE A 61 7.50 -23.32 -1.17
N GLU A 62 8.28 -24.40 -1.26
CA GLU A 62 8.37 -25.43 -0.24
C GLU A 62 9.08 -24.83 0.99
N GLY A 63 8.33 -24.58 2.06
CA GLY A 63 8.90 -24.21 3.37
C GLY A 63 8.29 -22.99 4.09
N MET A 64 7.21 -22.38 3.61
CA MET A 64 6.52 -21.29 4.33
C MET A 64 5.60 -21.79 5.47
N GLY A 65 5.95 -22.90 6.13
CA GLY A 65 5.22 -23.41 7.30
C GLY A 65 5.48 -22.63 8.59
N GLY A 66 5.99 -21.40 8.50
CA GLY A 66 6.33 -20.56 9.64
C GLY A 66 5.71 -19.18 9.48
N THR A 67 4.99 -18.75 10.49
CA THR A 67 4.41 -17.43 10.57
C THR A 67 5.52 -16.41 10.88
N TYR A 68 6.26 -15.96 9.86
CA TYR A 68 7.54 -15.26 10.06
C TYR A 68 7.42 -13.76 10.35
N LEU A 69 6.30 -13.13 10.00
CA LEU A 69 6.09 -11.67 10.10
C LEU A 69 5.00 -11.29 11.12
N ILE A 70 4.36 -12.26 11.77
CA ILE A 70 3.57 -11.97 12.96
C ILE A 70 4.55 -11.53 14.04
N LEU A 71 4.40 -10.27 14.44
CA LEU A 71 4.88 -9.71 15.70
C LEU A 71 4.96 -10.83 16.76
N PRO A 72 6.09 -11.03 17.47
CA PRO A 72 6.13 -11.99 18.57
C PRO A 72 5.02 -11.63 19.56
N GLY A 73 3.96 -12.42 19.52
CA GLY A 73 2.62 -11.93 19.79
C GLY A 73 1.60 -12.63 18.91
N SER A 74 1.73 -13.96 18.79
CA SER A 74 0.51 -14.76 18.94
C SER A 74 -0.12 -14.24 20.22
N MET A 75 -1.16 -13.42 20.05
CA MET A 75 -2.00 -13.01 21.15
C MET A 75 -2.74 -14.28 21.58
N GLU A 76 -2.05 -15.24 22.18
CA GLU A 76 -2.67 -16.46 22.72
C GLU A 76 -3.71 -16.10 23.80
N PHE A 77 -3.65 -14.85 24.29
CA PHE A 77 -4.61 -14.24 25.20
C PHE A 77 -5.82 -13.57 24.52
N LEU A 78 -5.80 -13.35 23.21
CA LEU A 78 -6.85 -12.61 22.50
C LEU A 78 -7.37 -13.47 21.35
N SER A 79 -8.62 -13.91 21.44
CA SER A 79 -9.32 -14.59 20.35
C SER A 79 -9.05 -13.90 19.01
N SER A 80 -8.79 -14.67 17.95
CA SER A 80 -8.48 -14.18 16.59
C SER A 80 -9.35 -12.99 16.16
N ASP A 81 -10.64 -13.04 16.52
CA ASP A 81 -11.63 -12.01 16.20
C ASP A 81 -11.34 -10.65 16.88
N LEU A 82 -10.82 -10.65 18.11
CA LEU A 82 -10.54 -9.42 18.85
C LEU A 82 -9.29 -8.70 18.31
N SER A 83 -8.29 -9.45 17.85
CA SER A 83 -7.08 -8.89 17.22
C SER A 83 -7.41 -8.18 15.91
N ILE A 84 -8.26 -8.78 15.07
CA ILE A 84 -8.74 -8.17 13.81
C ILE A 84 -9.55 -6.90 14.10
N PHE A 85 -10.44 -6.95 15.09
CA PHE A 85 -11.27 -5.81 15.48
C PHE A 85 -10.43 -4.62 15.99
N LEU A 86 -9.39 -4.88 16.78
CA LEU A 86 -8.47 -3.85 17.27
C LEU A 86 -7.64 -3.21 16.14
N ILE A 87 -7.15 -4.02 15.19
CA ILE A 87 -6.45 -3.50 14.00
C ILE A 87 -7.40 -2.62 13.19
N PHE A 88 -8.65 -3.06 13.00
CA PHE A 88 -9.66 -2.29 12.29
C PHE A 88 -9.94 -0.94 12.98
N ILE A 89 -10.25 -0.94 14.28
CA ILE A 89 -10.49 0.30 15.04
C ILE A 89 -9.26 1.21 15.03
N GLY A 90 -8.06 0.65 15.24
CA GLY A 90 -6.82 1.39 15.19
C GLY A 90 -6.59 2.06 13.83
N SER A 91 -6.85 1.33 12.74
CA SER A 91 -6.75 1.86 11.39
C SER A 91 -7.77 2.97 11.12
N CYS A 92 -9.02 2.81 11.57
CA CYS A 92 -10.07 3.84 11.45
C CYS A 92 -9.69 5.12 12.22
N GLY A 93 -9.19 4.99 13.45
CA GLY A 93 -8.71 6.14 14.23
C GLY A 93 -7.54 6.87 13.56
N LEU A 94 -6.60 6.11 12.99
CA LEU A 94 -5.45 6.65 12.28
C LEU A 94 -5.87 7.38 10.98
N ILE A 95 -6.77 6.79 10.19
CA ILE A 95 -7.31 7.42 8.98
C ILE A 95 -8.06 8.71 9.34
N PHE A 96 -8.91 8.67 10.37
CA PHE A 96 -9.62 9.86 10.83
C PHE A 96 -8.66 10.99 11.21
N PHE A 97 -7.62 10.69 11.97
CA PHE A 97 -6.62 11.67 12.36
C PHE A 97 -5.86 12.24 11.15
N LEU A 98 -5.44 11.37 10.22
CA LEU A 98 -4.73 11.78 9.00
C LEU A 98 -5.59 12.66 8.08
N PHE A 99 -6.88 12.37 7.94
CA PHE A 99 -7.76 13.12 7.04
C PHE A 99 -8.32 14.40 7.65
N GLU A 100 -8.63 14.41 8.96
CA GLU A 100 -9.22 15.58 9.62
C GLU A 100 -8.18 16.54 10.22
N LYS A 101 -7.12 16.02 10.85
CA LYS A 101 -6.19 16.86 11.61
C LYS A 101 -5.01 17.32 10.76
N LEU A 102 -4.48 16.48 9.87
CA LEU A 102 -3.35 16.86 9.01
C LEU A 102 -3.77 17.80 7.87
N THR A 103 -2.91 18.79 7.60
CA THR A 103 -3.06 19.69 6.44
C THR A 103 -3.08 18.91 5.13
N TYR A 104 -2.26 17.85 5.02
CA TYR A 104 -2.24 16.97 3.86
C TYR A 104 -3.62 16.34 3.60
N GLY A 105 -4.26 15.79 4.63
CA GLY A 105 -5.59 15.17 4.51
C GLY A 105 -6.67 16.14 4.05
N ARG A 106 -6.66 17.38 4.56
CA ARG A 106 -7.59 18.43 4.09
C ARG A 106 -7.37 18.79 2.63
N GLN A 107 -6.11 18.87 2.19
CA GLN A 107 -5.79 19.14 0.79
C GLN A 107 -6.17 17.97 -0.12
N VAL A 108 -6.02 16.72 0.32
CA VAL A 108 -6.49 15.54 -0.43
C VAL A 108 -8.01 15.59 -0.61
N LYS A 109 -8.77 15.90 0.46
CA LYS A 109 -10.23 16.06 0.38
C LYS A 109 -10.63 17.17 -0.60
N SER A 110 -10.02 18.34 -0.52
CA SER A 110 -10.36 19.46 -1.42
C SER A 110 -10.06 19.16 -2.89
N VAL A 111 -8.92 18.48 -3.16
CA VAL A 111 -8.53 18.05 -4.50
C VAL A 111 -9.52 17.05 -5.08
N GLY A 112 -10.08 16.17 -4.24
CA GLY A 112 -11.10 15.20 -4.63
C GLY A 112 -12.45 15.83 -4.98
N GLU A 113 -12.86 16.90 -4.26
CA GLU A 113 -14.12 17.62 -4.54
C GLU A 113 -14.05 18.44 -5.82
N ASN A 114 -13.02 19.29 -5.94
CA ASN A 114 -12.82 20.10 -7.13
C ASN A 114 -11.32 20.42 -7.35
N PRO A 115 -10.67 19.72 -8.30
CA PRO A 115 -9.25 19.90 -8.55
C PRO A 115 -8.91 21.29 -9.12
N ILE A 116 -9.85 21.91 -9.84
CA ILE A 116 -9.69 23.25 -10.45
C ILE A 116 -9.75 24.33 -9.36
N ALA A 117 -10.75 24.26 -8.48
CA ALA A 117 -10.87 25.19 -7.36
C ALA A 117 -9.68 25.07 -6.40
N SER A 118 -9.25 23.83 -6.11
CA SER A 118 -8.06 23.58 -5.29
C SER A 118 -6.80 24.20 -5.89
N TRP A 119 -6.61 24.08 -7.21
CA TRP A 119 -5.47 24.70 -7.89
C TRP A 119 -5.51 26.23 -7.82
N LEU A 120 -6.68 26.83 -7.99
CA LEU A 120 -6.88 28.28 -7.84
C LEU A 120 -6.64 28.77 -6.40
N SER A 121 -6.89 27.93 -5.40
CA SER A 121 -6.57 28.20 -3.99
C SER A 121 -5.09 27.98 -3.63
N GLY A 122 -4.20 27.78 -4.62
CA GLY A 122 -2.76 27.62 -4.42
C GLY A 122 -2.33 26.21 -3.99
N VAL A 123 -3.23 25.22 -4.03
CA VAL A 123 -2.89 23.83 -3.73
C VAL A 123 -2.18 23.22 -4.94
N LYS A 124 -1.06 22.53 -4.70
CA LYS A 124 -0.33 21.78 -5.74
C LYS A 124 -1.09 20.48 -6.08
N THR A 125 -2.25 20.59 -6.72
CA THR A 125 -3.17 19.49 -7.05
C THR A 125 -2.45 18.27 -7.62
N ARG A 126 -1.54 18.47 -8.58
CA ARG A 126 -0.73 17.40 -9.20
C ARG A 126 0.17 16.66 -8.20
N TYR A 127 0.83 17.39 -7.31
CA TYR A 127 1.71 16.79 -6.31
C TYR A 127 0.90 15.97 -5.29
N ILE A 128 -0.23 16.52 -4.83
CA ILE A 128 -1.08 15.88 -3.81
C ILE A 128 -1.77 14.64 -4.36
N ALA A 129 -2.29 14.71 -5.59
CA ALA A 129 -2.83 13.53 -6.25
C ALA A 129 -1.74 12.47 -6.43
N GLY A 130 -0.56 12.86 -6.92
CA GLY A 130 0.57 11.94 -7.10
C GLY A 130 1.04 11.27 -5.82
N SER A 131 1.29 12.03 -4.76
CA SER A 131 1.71 11.48 -3.46
C SER A 131 0.66 10.54 -2.87
N THR A 132 -0.63 10.83 -3.08
CA THR A 132 -1.72 9.97 -2.60
C THR A 132 -1.71 8.60 -3.29
N TYR A 133 -1.46 8.55 -4.61
CA TYR A 133 -1.30 7.28 -5.32
C TYR A 133 -0.09 6.48 -4.83
N ILE A 134 1.07 7.14 -4.64
CA ILE A 134 2.27 6.45 -4.14
C ILE A 134 2.03 5.88 -2.73
N ILE A 135 1.44 6.66 -1.83
CA ILE A 135 1.12 6.22 -0.47
C ILE A 135 0.16 5.01 -0.50
N SER A 136 -0.85 5.05 -1.37
CA SER A 136 -1.80 3.94 -1.53
C SER A 136 -1.12 2.64 -1.96
N GLU A 137 -0.15 2.72 -2.87
CA GLU A 137 0.57 1.56 -3.40
C GLU A 137 1.59 1.01 -2.41
N VAL A 138 2.23 1.87 -1.63
CA VAL A 138 3.07 1.45 -0.49
C VAL A 138 2.23 0.73 0.56
N LEU A 139 1.03 1.24 0.88
CA LEU A 139 0.10 0.56 1.78
C LEU A 139 -0.36 -0.80 1.21
N ALA A 140 -0.63 -0.88 -0.09
CA ALA A 140 -0.96 -2.14 -0.75
C ALA A 140 0.20 -3.15 -0.66
N ALA A 141 1.45 -2.71 -0.80
CA ALA A 141 2.62 -3.57 -0.61
C ALA A 141 2.75 -4.08 0.84
N ILE A 142 2.45 -3.25 1.84
CA ILE A 142 2.40 -3.67 3.25
C ILE A 142 1.32 -4.74 3.45
N VAL A 143 0.13 -4.55 2.87
CA VAL A 143 -0.94 -5.56 2.92
C VAL A 143 -0.51 -6.85 2.22
N GLY A 144 0.17 -6.76 1.08
CA GLY A 144 0.72 -7.93 0.38
C GLY A 144 1.74 -8.70 1.22
N LEU A 145 2.61 -8.00 1.96
CA LEU A 145 3.54 -8.62 2.92
C LEU A 145 2.81 -9.31 4.07
N LEU A 146 1.73 -8.70 4.59
CA LEU A 146 0.90 -9.30 5.63
C LEU A 146 0.21 -10.58 5.12
N LEU A 147 -0.35 -10.54 3.91
CA LEU A 147 -0.97 -11.71 3.27
C LEU A 147 0.03 -12.83 2.99
N ALA A 148 1.26 -12.49 2.60
CA ALA A 148 2.31 -13.48 2.39
C ALA A 148 2.83 -14.10 3.70
N SER A 149 2.56 -13.47 4.86
CA SER A 149 2.93 -13.98 6.17
C SER A 149 1.88 -14.89 6.81
N LEU A 150 0.64 -14.85 6.31
CA LEU A 150 -0.48 -15.66 6.77
C LEU A 150 -0.40 -17.05 6.14
#